data_AF-A0A9R0XDT9-F1
#
_entry.id   AF-A0A9R0XDT9-F1
#
_cell.length_a   1.000
_cell.length_b   1.000
_cell.length_c   1.000
_cell.angle_alpha   90.00
_cell.angle_beta   90.00
_cell.angle_gamma   90.00
#
_symmetry.space_group_name_H-M   'P 1'
#
loop_
_entity.id
_entity.type
_entity.pdbx_description
1 polymer ?
#
loop_
_entity_poly.entity_id
_entity_poly.type
_entity_poly.pdbx_seq_one_letter_code
_entity_poly.pdbx_strand_id
1 'polypeptide(L)'
;MEVKVLSSRLVKPAYKAGAPATEHIPLSVFDTKEGLAPSAVLKDVVCPDVEVDSWLTFPFYELDFGTGSPSYFMPSYFPTEGMLFLAPSYLGDGSVDAFVPVFRHNLQAFKECCYSME
;
A
#
# COMPACT_ATOMS: atom_id res chain seq x y z
N MET A 1 9.16 -6.64 -19.05
CA MET A 1 9.18 -6.37 -17.61
C MET A 1 10.47 -5.61 -17.32
N GLU A 2 10.38 -4.31 -17.12
CA GLU A 2 11.52 -3.43 -16.83
C GLU A 2 11.51 -3.17 -15.32
N VAL A 3 12.46 -3.73 -14.57
CA VAL A 3 12.50 -3.58 -13.11
C VAL A 3 13.21 -2.27 -12.77
N LYS A 4 12.45 -1.25 -12.33
CA LYS A 4 13.00 0.04 -11.88
C LYS A 4 13.09 0.05 -10.36
N VAL A 5 14.30 -0.05 -9.83
CA VAL A 5 14.57 0.09 -8.40
C VAL A 5 14.60 1.57 -8.06
N LEU A 6 13.50 2.11 -7.52
CA LEU A 6 13.46 3.47 -7.03
C LEU A 6 13.94 3.47 -5.56
N SER A 7 15.18 3.92 -5.35
CA SER A 7 15.74 4.13 -4.01
C SER A 7 14.91 5.18 -3.26
N SER A 8 14.44 4.82 -2.06
CA SER A 8 13.62 5.64 -1.18
C SER A 8 14.41 6.78 -0.54
N ARG A 9 14.72 7.82 -1.32
CA ARG A 9 14.82 9.18 -0.79
C ARG A 9 13.49 9.86 -1.09
N LEU A 10 12.74 10.15 -0.03
CA LEU A 10 11.41 10.74 -0.10
C LEU A 10 11.49 12.16 -0.72
N VAL A 11 11.52 12.25 -2.05
CA VAL A 11 11.44 13.51 -2.78
C VAL A 11 9.97 13.77 -3.07
N LYS A 12 9.39 14.75 -2.40
CA LYS A 12 8.02 15.21 -2.66
C LYS A 12 7.94 15.77 -4.10
N PRO A 13 7.04 15.27 -4.97
CA PRO A 13 6.77 15.94 -6.24
C PRO A 13 5.88 17.17 -5.99
N ALA A 14 6.27 18.32 -6.55
CA ALA A 14 5.38 19.46 -6.68
C ALA A 14 4.45 19.20 -7.88
N TYR A 15 3.20 18.80 -7.63
CA TYR A 15 2.23 18.58 -8.70
C TYR A 15 1.71 19.93 -9.22
N LYS A 16 1.85 20.17 -10.53
CA LYS A 16 1.14 21.26 -11.20
C LYS A 16 -0.30 20.82 -11.47
N ALA A 17 -1.25 21.62 -10.98
CA ALA A 17 -2.69 21.40 -11.06
C ALA A 17 -3.16 21.11 -12.50
N GLY A 18 -3.83 19.97 -12.67
CA GLY A 18 -4.50 19.60 -13.92
C GLY A 18 -4.63 18.09 -14.14
N ALA A 19 -5.28 17.36 -13.23
CA ALA A 19 -5.71 15.99 -13.49
C ALA A 19 -7.20 15.99 -13.90
N PRO A 20 -7.61 15.18 -14.90
CA PRO A 20 -9.01 15.08 -15.31
C PRO A 20 -9.83 14.34 -14.23
N ALA A 21 -11.11 14.70 -14.10
CA ALA A 21 -12.00 14.14 -13.10
C ALA A 21 -12.31 12.67 -13.40
N THR A 22 -11.77 11.76 -12.59
CA THR A 22 -12.24 10.37 -12.50
C THR A 22 -13.32 10.26 -11.43
N GLU A 23 -14.25 9.33 -11.65
CA GLU A 23 -15.42 9.12 -10.80
C GLU A 23 -15.00 8.71 -9.38
N HIS A 24 -15.48 9.47 -8.39
CA HIS A 24 -15.05 9.34 -7.01
C HIS A 24 -15.75 8.17 -6.32
N ILE A 25 -14.98 7.16 -5.95
CA ILE A 25 -15.42 6.11 -5.03
C ILE A 25 -15.01 6.52 -3.61
N PRO A 26 -15.96 6.80 -2.70
CA PRO A 26 -15.62 7.18 -1.33
C PRO A 26 -14.84 6.07 -0.63
N LEU A 27 -13.71 6.43 -0.02
CA LEU A 27 -12.81 5.50 0.68
C LEU A 27 -13.40 5.04 2.02
N SER A 28 -14.37 5.78 2.57
CA SER A 28 -15.12 5.41 3.77
C SER A 28 -16.55 5.97 3.79
N VAL A 29 -17.41 5.40 4.65
CA VAL A 29 -18.76 5.92 4.95
C VAL A 29 -18.71 7.31 5.59
N PHE A 30 -17.57 7.66 6.21
CA PHE A 30 -17.38 8.98 6.82
C PHE A 30 -17.15 10.08 5.78
N ASP A 31 -16.49 9.77 4.67
CA ASP A 31 -16.24 10.74 3.59
C ASP A 31 -17.55 11.26 2.98
N THR A 32 -18.53 10.36 2.81
CA THR A 32 -19.86 10.71 2.30
C THR A 32 -20.69 11.51 3.31
N LYS A 33 -20.53 11.26 4.61
CA LYS A 33 -21.30 11.94 5.66
C LYS A 33 -20.81 13.36 5.93
N GLU A 34 -19.49 13.56 5.89
CA GLU A 34 -18.85 14.83 6.26
C GLU A 34 -18.62 15.76 5.04
N GLY A 35 -19.04 15.36 3.84
CA GLY A 35 -18.92 16.18 2.63
C GLY A 35 -17.47 16.49 2.25
N LEU A 36 -16.55 15.57 2.54
CA LEU A 36 -15.13 15.79 2.32
C LEU A 36 -14.79 15.70 0.83
N ALA A 37 -13.95 16.63 0.36
CA ALA A 37 -13.40 16.60 -0.98
C ALA A 37 -12.18 15.65 -1.05
N PRO A 38 -11.96 14.94 -2.16
CA PRO A 38 -10.82 14.03 -2.29
C PRO A 38 -9.52 14.83 -2.24
N SER A 39 -8.59 14.41 -1.37
CA SER A 39 -7.26 15.03 -1.29
C SER A 39 -6.31 14.52 -2.38
N ALA A 40 -6.53 13.29 -2.87
CA ALA A 40 -5.73 12.65 -3.91
C ALA A 40 -6.61 11.78 -4.82
N VAL A 41 -6.26 11.74 -6.10
CA VAL A 41 -6.79 10.77 -7.06
C VAL A 41 -5.84 9.58 -7.07
N LEU A 42 -6.29 8.44 -6.56
CA LEU A 42 -5.54 7.19 -6.68
C LEU A 42 -5.69 6.65 -8.09
N LYS A 43 -4.61 6.10 -8.65
CA LYS A 43 -4.72 5.27 -9.84
C LYS A 43 -5.39 3.97 -9.42
N ASP A 44 -6.36 3.50 -10.20
CA ASP A 44 -7.06 2.26 -9.85
C ASP A 44 -6.20 1.01 -10.10
N VAL A 45 -5.27 1.08 -11.06
CA VAL A 45 -4.50 -0.08 -11.56
C VAL A 45 -3.11 0.32 -12.03
N VAL A 46 -2.09 -0.48 -11.67
CA VAL A 46 -0.72 -0.44 -12.20
C VAL A 46 -0.43 -1.64 -13.12
N CYS A 47 -1.25 -2.71 -13.05
CA CYS A 47 -1.16 -3.87 -13.93
C CYS A 47 -1.08 -3.49 -15.43
N PRO A 48 -0.22 -4.18 -16.21
CA PRO A 48 0.52 -5.40 -15.86
C PRO A 48 1.82 -5.18 -15.08
N ASP A 49 2.16 -3.93 -14.76
CA ASP A 49 3.33 -3.62 -13.94
C ASP A 49 3.04 -3.80 -12.45
N VAL A 50 4.11 -3.92 -11.66
CA VAL A 50 4.04 -4.07 -10.22
C VAL A 50 4.99 -3.06 -9.57
N GLU A 51 4.50 -2.37 -8.55
CA GLU A 51 5.28 -1.47 -7.71
C GLU A 51 5.30 -2.03 -6.28
N VAL A 52 6.49 -2.06 -5.67
CA VAL A 52 6.70 -2.68 -4.37
C VAL A 52 7.38 -1.69 -3.44
N ASP A 53 6.66 -1.28 -2.41
CA ASP A 53 7.16 -0.44 -1.33
C ASP A 53 7.63 -1.32 -0.18
N SER A 54 8.95 -1.39 0.00
CA SER A 54 9.56 -2.11 1.11
C SER A 54 9.70 -1.23 2.34
N TRP A 55 8.94 -1.56 3.37
CA TRP A 55 8.96 -0.92 4.68
C TRP A 55 9.78 -1.71 5.72
N LEU A 56 10.46 -2.77 5.30
CA LEU A 56 11.24 -3.68 6.14
C LEU A 56 12.35 -2.98 6.95
N THR A 57 12.83 -1.84 6.48
CA THR A 57 13.92 -1.08 7.10
C THR A 57 13.43 0.07 7.98
N PHE A 58 12.11 0.29 8.05
CA PHE A 58 11.57 1.35 8.88
C PHE A 58 11.50 0.91 10.35
N PRO A 59 11.99 1.73 11.28
CA PRO A 59 12.07 1.40 12.70
C PRO A 59 10.73 1.60 13.42
N PHE A 60 9.62 1.11 12.85
CA PHE A 60 8.28 1.34 13.40
C PHE A 60 8.12 0.78 14.81
N TYR A 61 8.70 -0.38 15.07
CA TYR A 61 8.65 -1.02 16.38
C TYR A 61 9.66 -0.44 17.38
N GLU A 62 10.53 0.49 16.97
CA GLU A 62 11.40 1.25 17.88
C GLU A 62 10.74 2.54 18.38
N LEU A 63 9.58 2.90 17.82
CA LEU A 63 8.85 4.12 18.22
C LEU A 63 8.28 3.95 19.62
N ASP A 64 8.79 4.66 20.61
CA ASP A 64 8.27 4.62 21.98
C ASP A 64 7.99 6.05 22.50
N PHE A 65 6.74 6.31 22.85
CA PHE A 65 6.31 7.58 23.45
C PHE A 65 6.35 7.58 24.99
N GLY A 66 6.97 6.56 25.60
CA GLY A 66 7.04 6.34 27.04
C GLY A 66 6.08 5.26 27.56
N THR A 67 5.42 4.51 26.67
CA THR A 67 4.44 3.46 27.01
C THR A 67 4.70 2.14 26.29
N GLY A 68 5.86 2.00 25.65
CA GLY A 68 6.22 0.84 24.84
C GLY A 68 5.99 1.04 23.35
N SER A 69 6.46 0.07 22.57
CA SER A 69 6.38 0.04 21.11
C SER A 69 4.96 -0.21 20.58
N PRO A 70 4.65 0.17 19.33
CA PRO A 70 3.41 -0.20 18.67
C PRO A 70 3.25 -1.72 18.64
N SER A 71 2.02 -2.19 18.87
CA SER A 71 1.71 -3.62 18.74
C SER A 71 1.51 -4.05 17.28
N TYR A 72 1.21 -3.12 16.38
CA TYR A 72 0.97 -3.40 14.96
C TYR A 72 1.17 -2.14 14.13
N PHE A 73 1.67 -2.30 12.91
CA PHE A 73 1.78 -1.24 11.91
C PHE A 73 1.26 -1.76 10.58
N MET A 74 0.48 -0.95 9.87
CA MET A 74 -0.06 -1.29 8.55
C MET A 74 -0.18 -0.04 7.68
N PRO A 75 -0.11 -0.19 6.35
CA PRO A 75 -0.50 0.88 5.45
C PRO A 75 -1.97 1.25 5.65
N SER A 76 -2.31 2.51 5.34
CA SER A 76 -3.71 2.91 5.18
C SER A 76 -4.31 2.19 3.97
N TYR A 77 -5.64 2.22 3.85
CA TYR A 77 -6.32 1.59 2.72
C TYR A 77 -5.87 2.22 1.38
N PHE A 78 -5.20 1.40 0.56
CA PHE A 78 -4.63 1.81 -0.72
C PHE A 78 -4.97 0.76 -1.79
N PRO A 79 -6.17 0.83 -2.42
CA PRO A 79 -6.72 -0.24 -3.25
C PRO A 79 -6.25 -0.22 -4.71
N THR A 80 -5.03 0.23 -4.97
CA THR A 80 -4.47 0.22 -6.33
C THR A 80 -3.93 -1.16 -6.65
N GLU A 81 -4.54 -1.84 -7.63
CA GLU A 81 -4.05 -3.15 -8.05
C GLU A 81 -2.64 -3.04 -8.64
N GLY A 82 -1.74 -3.96 -8.25
CA GLY A 82 -0.34 -3.95 -8.66
C GLY A 82 0.60 -3.16 -7.72
N MET A 83 0.08 -2.54 -6.65
CA MET A 83 0.89 -1.87 -5.62
C MET A 83 1.02 -2.73 -4.35
N LEU A 84 2.23 -3.11 -3.96
CA LEU A 84 2.46 -3.97 -2.80
C LEU A 84 3.22 -3.24 -1.71
N PHE A 85 2.83 -3.45 -0.45
CA PHE A 85 3.62 -3.03 0.71
C PHE A 85 4.17 -4.24 1.44
N LEU A 86 5.47 -4.24 1.73
CA LEU A 86 6.12 -5.26 2.54
C LEU A 86 6.48 -4.66 3.91
N ALA A 87 5.89 -5.19 4.98
CA ALA A 87 6.13 -4.74 6.34
C ALA A 87 6.70 -5.87 7.22
N PRO A 88 7.53 -5.56 8.22
CA PRO A 88 7.93 -6.56 9.20
C PRO A 88 6.69 -7.03 9.98
N SER A 89 6.58 -8.34 10.20
CA SER A 89 5.50 -8.90 11.00
C SER A 89 5.56 -8.45 12.45
N TYR A 90 4.41 -8.16 13.03
CA TYR A 90 4.31 -7.77 14.43
C TYR A 90 4.65 -8.89 15.41
N LEU A 91 4.70 -10.14 14.94
CA LEU A 91 5.09 -11.29 15.75
C LEU A 91 6.57 -11.24 16.17
N GLY A 92 7.40 -10.46 15.45
CA GLY A 92 8.82 -10.34 15.73
C GLY A 92 9.62 -11.63 15.47
N ASP A 93 9.05 -12.58 14.74
CA ASP A 93 9.66 -13.88 14.38
C ASP A 93 10.51 -13.83 13.10
N GLY A 94 10.70 -12.63 12.54
CA GLY A 94 11.40 -12.40 11.28
C GLY A 94 10.53 -12.63 10.04
N SER A 95 9.25 -12.95 10.19
CA SER A 95 8.31 -13.02 9.07
C SER A 95 7.97 -11.63 8.52
N VAL A 96 7.37 -11.62 7.32
CA VAL A 96 7.00 -10.41 6.57
C VAL A 96 5.53 -10.48 6.24
N ASP A 97 4.81 -9.39 6.51
CA ASP A 97 3.45 -9.19 6.07
C ASP A 97 3.46 -8.47 4.71
N ALA A 98 2.77 -9.04 3.73
CA ALA A 98 2.59 -8.44 2.40
C ALA A 98 1.14 -7.96 2.24
N PHE A 99 0.96 -6.65 2.01
CA PHE A 99 -0.33 -6.06 1.70
C PHE A 99 -0.46 -5.96 0.18
N VAL A 100 -1.31 -6.81 -0.40
CA VAL A 100 -1.44 -6.98 -1.85
C VAL A 100 -2.90 -6.70 -2.26
N PRO A 101 -3.21 -5.51 -2.80
CA PRO A 101 -4.47 -5.23 -3.46
C PRO A 101 -4.54 -6.02 -4.77
N VAL A 102 -5.48 -6.97 -4.83
CA VAL A 102 -5.72 -7.82 -6.01
C VAL A 102 -7.21 -7.82 -6.31
N PHE A 103 -7.57 -7.74 -7.59
CA PHE A 103 -8.97 -7.89 -7.97
C PHE A 103 -9.52 -9.26 -7.58
N ARG A 104 -10.80 -9.30 -7.17
CA ARG A 104 -11.44 -10.55 -6.70
C ARG A 104 -11.32 -11.71 -7.68
N HIS A 105 -11.36 -11.45 -8.99
CA HIS A 105 -11.26 -12.50 -10.01
C HIS A 105 -9.84 -13.08 -10.13
N ASN A 106 -8.81 -12.36 -9.70
CA ASN A 106 -7.41 -12.82 -9.70
C ASN A 106 -7.00 -13.46 -8.36
N LEU A 107 -7.79 -13.29 -7.30
CA LEU A 107 -7.44 -13.72 -5.95
C LEU A 107 -7.16 -15.23 -5.85
N GLN A 108 -7.95 -16.05 -6.55
CA GLN A 108 -7.76 -17.50 -6.53
C GLN A 108 -6.44 -17.90 -7.19
N ALA A 109 -6.17 -17.39 -8.40
CA ALA A 109 -4.93 -17.66 -9.12
C ALA A 109 -3.72 -17.17 -8.32
N PHE A 110 -3.80 -15.98 -7.72
CA PHE A 110 -2.77 -15.44 -6.84
C PHE A 110 -2.47 -16.39 -5.67
N LYS A 111 -3.50 -16.89 -4.99
CA LYS A 111 -3.34 -17.82 -3.86
C LYS A 111 -2.66 -19.12 -4.30
N GLU A 112 -3.08 -19.69 -5.42
CA GLU A 112 -2.48 -20.91 -5.97
C GLU A 112 -0.99 -20.70 -6.30
N CYS A 113 -0.64 -19.56 -6.90
CA CYS A 113 0.75 -19.21 -7.21
C CYS A 113 1.62 -18.99 -5.95
N CYS A 114 1.09 -18.37 -4.89
CA CYS A 114 1.86 -18.11 -3.66
C CYS A 114 2.33 -19.41 -2.97
N TYR A 115 1.58 -20.50 -3.12
CA TYR A 115 1.91 -21.80 -2.52
C TYR A 115 2.54 -22.78 -3.50
N SER A 116 2.73 -22.38 -4.78
CA SER A 116 3.33 -23.24 -5.80
C SER A 116 4.85 -23.12 -5.90
N MET A 117 5.50 -22.37 -5.01
CA MET A 117 6.96 -22.23 -5.01
C MET A 117 7.61 -23.50 -4.45
N GLU A 118 8.34 -24.24 -5.31
CA GLU A 118 9.32 -25.29 -4.94
C GLU A 118 10.64 -24.69 -4.46
#